data_AF-A0A0N4XL08-F1
#
_entry.id   AF-A0A0N4XL08-F1
#
_cell.length_a   1.000
_cell.length_b   1.000
_cell.length_c   1.000
_cell.angle_alpha   90.00
_cell.angle_beta   90.00
_cell.angle_gamma   90.00
#
_symmetry.space_group_name_H-M   'P 1'
#
loop_
_entity.id
_entity.type
_entity.pdbx_description
1 polymer ?
#
loop_
_entity_poly.entity_id
_entity_poly.type
_entity_poly.pdbx_seq_one_letter_code
_entity_poly.pdbx_strand_id
1 'polypeptide(L)'
;MTASRFFYRNRFRYVILCLGFFCLTSIASNYLIINFTFICMSKDTTELVDNGNGTYVNALNYTPLEKSAIIWAVAIGTIIGSLPVNICYIKLGAR
;
A
#
# COMPACT_ATOMS: atom_id res chain seq x y z
N MET A 1 41.78 -8.53 2.37
CA MET A 1 40.56 -7.99 1.72
C MET A 1 39.38 -7.91 2.72
N THR A 2 39.54 -7.19 3.85
CA THR A 2 38.52 -7.21 4.93
C THR A 2 38.06 -5.80 5.33
N ALA A 3 38.86 -4.75 5.06
CA ALA A 3 38.53 -3.37 5.42
C ALA A 3 37.42 -2.75 4.55
N SER A 4 37.37 -3.07 3.25
CA SER A 4 36.35 -2.56 2.33
C SER A 4 34.93 -3.07 2.62
N ARG A 5 34.80 -4.30 3.14
CA ARG A 5 33.50 -4.86 3.58
C ARG A 5 32.94 -4.17 4.82
N PHE A 6 33.78 -3.63 5.71
CA PHE A 6 33.33 -2.97 6.94
C PHE A 6 32.86 -1.53 6.69
N PHE A 7 33.55 -0.78 5.82
CA PHE A 7 33.11 0.55 5.38
C PHE A 7 31.79 0.49 4.58
N TYR A 8 31.64 -0.54 3.75
CA TYR A 8 30.41 -0.80 3.00
C TYR A 8 29.25 -1.29 3.91
N ARG A 9 29.56 -2.03 5.00
CA ARG A 9 28.59 -2.51 6.01
C ARG A 9 27.76 -1.38 6.64
N ASN A 10 28.41 -0.30 7.07
CA ASN A 10 27.71 0.82 7.72
C ASN A 10 26.89 1.64 6.73
N ARG A 11 27.33 1.77 5.47
CA ARG A 11 26.57 2.45 4.40
C ARG A 11 25.36 1.62 3.94
N PHE A 12 25.48 0.29 3.91
CA PHE A 12 24.39 -0.61 3.53
C PHE A 12 23.14 -0.47 4.40
N ARG A 13 23.34 -0.19 5.69
CA ARG A 13 22.22 0.03 6.63
C ARG A 13 21.38 1.25 6.26
N TYR A 14 22.03 2.33 5.81
CA TYR A 14 21.33 3.53 5.33
C TYR A 14 20.66 3.28 3.97
N VAL A 15 21.26 2.48 3.08
CA VAL A 15 20.65 2.13 1.79
C VAL A 15 19.36 1.33 1.99
N ILE A 16 19.34 0.34 2.89
CA ILE A 16 18.13 -0.45 3.19
C ILE A 16 17.04 0.42 3.84
N LEU A 17 17.44 1.35 4.73
CA LEU A 17 16.50 2.25 5.41
C LEU A 17 15.90 3.27 4.43
N CYS A 18 16.70 3.86 3.55
CA CYS A 18 16.23 4.75 2.49
C CYS A 18 15.34 4.01 1.48
N LEU A 19 15.70 2.79 1.08
CA LEU A 19 14.90 1.97 0.18
C LEU A 19 13.54 1.61 0.81
N GLY A 20 13.54 1.20 2.08
CA GLY A 20 12.31 0.92 2.83
C GLY A 20 11.41 2.16 2.96
N PHE A 21 12.00 3.32 3.26
CA PHE A 21 11.26 4.59 3.34
C PHE A 21 10.63 4.97 2.00
N PHE A 22 11.35 4.79 0.91
CA PHE A 22 10.85 5.08 -0.44
C PHE A 22 9.73 4.10 -0.85
N CYS A 23 9.88 2.81 -0.56
CA CYS A 23 8.83 1.80 -0.82
C CYS A 23 7.55 2.08 -0.01
N LEU A 24 7.68 2.38 1.29
CA LEU A 24 6.54 2.75 2.13
C LEU A 24 5.85 4.02 1.61
N THR A 25 6.63 5.03 1.20
CA THR A 25 6.12 6.27 0.59
C THR A 25 5.37 6.01 -0.72
N SER A 26 5.89 5.12 -1.58
CA SER A 26 5.24 4.76 -2.85
C SER A 26 3.90 4.05 -2.62
N ILE A 27 3.85 3.10 -1.69
CA ILE A 27 2.60 2.38 -1.33
C ILE A 27 1.58 3.34 -0.71
N ALA A 28 2.01 4.21 0.20
CA ALA A 28 1.15 5.22 0.81
C ALA A 28 0.60 6.21 -0.23
N SER A 29 1.42 6.62 -1.20
CA SER A 29 0.99 7.51 -2.29
C SER A 29 -0.06 6.86 -3.18
N ASN A 30 0.16 5.61 -3.59
CA ASN A 30 -0.79 4.86 -4.42
C ASN A 30 -2.14 4.68 -3.70
N TYR A 31 -2.10 4.43 -2.39
CA TYR A 31 -3.29 4.33 -1.56
C TYR A 31 -4.07 5.67 -1.48
N LEU A 32 -3.38 6.80 -1.31
CA LEU A 32 -4.01 8.12 -1.27
C LEU A 32 -4.64 8.52 -2.62
N ILE A 33 -3.99 8.17 -3.73
CA ILE A 33 -4.50 8.42 -5.09
C ILE A 33 -5.81 7.68 -5.33
N ILE A 34 -5.92 6.41 -4.91
CA ILE A 34 -7.16 5.62 -5.01
C ILE A 34 -8.29 6.24 -4.17
N ASN A 35 -7.97 6.78 -2.98
CA ASN A 35 -8.97 7.42 -2.13
C ASN A 35 -9.46 8.76 -2.72
N PHE A 36 -8.54 9.56 -3.26
CA PHE A 36 -8.85 10.84 -3.90
C PHE A 36 -9.63 10.65 -5.20
N THR A 37 -9.22 9.74 -6.07
CA THR A 37 -9.95 9.40 -7.31
C THR A 37 -11.39 8.98 -7.00
N PHE A 38 -11.61 8.23 -5.92
CA PHE A 38 -12.95 7.84 -5.46
C PHE A 38 -13.83 8.99 -4.95
N ILE A 39 -13.26 10.10 -4.48
CA ILE A 39 -14.01 11.28 -4.00
C ILE A 39 -14.18 12.31 -5.12
N CYS A 40 -13.19 12.39 -6.01
CA CYS A 40 -13.15 13.34 -7.11
C CYS A 40 -13.92 12.87 -8.35
N MET A 41 -13.82 11.61 -8.76
CA MET A 41 -14.51 11.08 -9.96
C MET A 41 -15.90 10.49 -9.67
N SER A 42 -16.29 10.32 -8.40
CA SER A 42 -17.64 9.81 -8.04
C SER A 42 -18.79 10.73 -8.47
N LYS A 43 -18.48 11.96 -8.88
CA LYS A 43 -19.45 12.98 -9.28
C LYS A 43 -19.68 13.06 -10.80
N ASP A 44 -18.87 12.37 -11.60
CA ASP A 44 -18.99 12.42 -13.06
C ASP A 44 -20.19 11.57 -13.51
N THR A 45 -21.23 12.22 -14.00
CA THR A 45 -22.45 11.60 -14.56
C THR A 45 -22.30 11.23 -16.04
N THR A 46 -21.06 11.16 -16.55
CA THR A 46 -20.77 10.89 -17.97
C THR A 46 -20.66 9.39 -18.28
N GLU A 47 -20.43 8.56 -17.27
CA GLU A 47 -20.33 7.09 -17.38
C GLU A 47 -21.44 6.41 -16.55
N LEU A 48 -22.69 6.80 -16.82
CA LEU A 48 -23.86 6.21 -16.22
C LEU A 48 -24.12 4.84 -16.85
N VAL A 49 -23.95 3.77 -16.08
CA VAL A 49 -24.32 2.41 -16.54
C VAL A 49 -25.82 2.24 -16.29
N ASP A 50 -26.57 1.96 -17.35
CA ASP A 50 -28.00 1.68 -17.27
C ASP A 50 -28.21 0.34 -16.56
N ASN A 51 -28.90 0.36 -15.41
CA ASN A 51 -29.09 -0.82 -14.60
C ASN A 51 -30.29 -1.68 -15.05
N GLY A 52 -30.74 -1.55 -16.30
CA GLY A 52 -31.86 -2.30 -16.88
C GLY A 52 -33.24 -1.93 -16.31
N ASN A 53 -33.30 -0.93 -15.43
CA ASN A 53 -34.51 -0.50 -14.70
C ASN A 53 -34.78 1.02 -14.87
N GLY A 54 -34.14 1.67 -15.85
CA GLY A 54 -34.29 3.12 -16.10
C GLY A 54 -33.64 4.02 -15.05
N THR A 55 -32.85 3.44 -14.13
CA THR A 55 -32.02 4.18 -13.18
C THR A 55 -30.56 4.12 -13.61
N TYR A 56 -29.96 5.30 -13.69
CA TYR A 56 -28.57 5.49 -14.03
C TYR A 56 -27.72 5.44 -12.77
N VAL A 57 -26.84 4.45 -12.64
CA VAL A 57 -25.92 4.34 -11.51
C VAL A 57 -24.51 4.75 -11.95
N ASN A 58 -23.86 5.60 -11.15
CA ASN A 58 -22.45 5.91 -11.36
C ASN A 58 -21.63 4.66 -11.05
N ALA A 59 -20.75 4.24 -11.98
CA ALA A 59 -19.82 3.11 -11.78
C ALA A 59 -18.92 3.29 -10.53
N LEU A 60 -18.82 4.51 -10.01
CA LEU A 60 -18.03 4.90 -8.85
C LEU A 60 -18.88 5.17 -7.59
N ASN A 61 -20.15 4.76 -7.54
CA ASN A 61 -21.00 4.91 -6.37
C ASN A 61 -20.76 3.79 -5.33
N TYR A 62 -19.57 3.80 -4.73
CA TYR A 62 -19.22 2.87 -3.66
C TYR A 62 -19.71 3.40 -2.31
N THR A 63 -20.34 2.53 -1.54
CA THR A 63 -20.74 2.84 -0.16
C THR A 63 -19.49 3.13 0.70
N PRO A 64 -19.60 3.93 1.77
CA PRO A 64 -18.46 4.20 2.66
C PRO A 64 -17.85 2.93 3.27
N LEU A 65 -18.65 1.86 3.36
CA LEU A 65 -18.23 0.55 3.86
C LEU A 65 -17.25 -0.13 2.92
N GLU A 66 -17.49 -0.10 1.60
CA GLU A 66 -16.60 -0.68 0.60
C GLU A 66 -15.30 0.11 0.45
N LYS A 67 -15.38 1.45 0.55
CA LYS A 67 -14.19 2.29 0.60
C LYS A 67 -13.31 1.92 1.80
N SER A 68 -13.89 1.74 2.98
CA SER A 68 -13.18 1.34 4.19
C SER A 68 -12.54 -0.06 4.09
N ALA A 69 -13.21 -1.02 3.46
CA ALA A 69 -12.69 -2.38 3.31
C ALA A 69 -11.35 -2.43 2.56
N ILE A 70 -11.18 -1.62 1.51
CA ILE A 70 -9.94 -1.52 0.73
C ILE A 70 -8.78 -0.97 1.58
N ILE A 71 -9.08 0.00 2.47
CA ILE A 71 -8.11 0.59 3.41
C ILE A 71 -7.67 -0.43 4.47
N TRP A 72 -8.60 -1.23 4.96
CA TRP A 72 -8.31 -2.25 5.96
C TRP A 72 -7.51 -3.43 5.38
N ALA A 73 -7.74 -3.78 4.11
CA ALA A 73 -7.01 -4.86 3.44
C ALA A 73 -5.49 -4.62 3.41
N VAL A 74 -5.05 -3.38 3.16
CA VAL A 74 -3.62 -3.05 3.15
C VAL A 74 -3.01 -3.07 4.56
N ALA A 75 -3.76 -2.63 5.58
CA ALA A 75 -3.31 -2.71 6.98
C ALA A 75 -3.12 -4.17 7.41
N ILE A 76 -4.09 -5.03 7.09
CA ILE A 76 -4.03 -6.47 7.37
C ILE A 76 -2.86 -7.11 6.63
N GLY A 77 -2.66 -6.79 5.35
CA GLY A 77 -1.53 -7.28 4.55
C GLY A 77 -0.18 -6.90 5.14
N THR A 78 -0.05 -5.70 5.70
CA THR A 78 1.17 -5.23 6.36
C THR A 78 1.45 -5.98 7.67
N ILE A 79 0.41 -6.27 8.45
CA ILE A 79 0.52 -7.08 9.68
C ILE A 79 0.94 -8.52 9.33
N ILE A 80 0.27 -9.13 8.34
CA ILE A 80 0.59 -10.48 7.87
C ILE A 80 1.97 -10.54 7.24
N GLY A 81 2.47 -9.47 6.60
CA GLY A 81 3.83 -9.42 6.08
C GLY A 81 4.89 -9.23 7.16
N SER A 82 4.61 -8.39 8.16
CA SER A 82 5.60 -7.99 9.18
C SER A 82 5.81 -9.06 10.24
N LEU A 83 4.74 -9.73 10.69
CA LEU A 83 4.81 -10.77 11.72
C LEU A 83 5.70 -11.97 11.36
N PRO A 84 5.57 -12.63 10.18
CA PRO A 84 6.41 -13.75 9.81
C PRO A 84 7.84 -13.31 9.55
N VAL A 85 8.07 -12.11 8.98
CA VAL A 85 9.43 -11.57 8.82
C VAL A 85 10.10 -11.40 10.18
N ASN A 86 9.38 -10.87 11.18
CA ASN A 86 9.89 -10.73 12.53
C ASN A 86 10.17 -12.10 13.19
N ILE A 87 9.27 -13.08 13.07
CA ILE A 87 9.47 -14.44 13.60
C ILE A 87 10.67 -15.12 12.91
N CYS A 88 10.77 -14.98 11.60
CA CYS A 88 11.84 -15.55 10.79
C CYS A 88 13.19 -14.91 11.16
N TYR A 89 13.22 -13.60 11.39
CA TYR A 89 14.40 -12.88 11.88
C TYR A 89 14.89 -13.38 13.24
N ILE A 90 13.96 -13.63 14.18
CA ILE A 90 14.29 -14.16 15.52
C ILE A 90 14.76 -15.62 15.44
N LYS A 91 14.12 -16.46 14.59
CA LYS A 91 14.43 -17.90 14.49
C LYS A 91 15.66 -18.22 13.64
N LEU A 92 15.90 -17.53 12.52
CA LEU A 92 17.03 -17.82 11.61
C LEU A 92 18.33 -17.11 12.01
N GLY A 93 18.26 -16.23 13.02
CA GLY A 93 19.40 -15.54 13.59
C GLY A 93 19.80 -14.32 12.77
N ALA A 94 19.74 -13.17 13.42
CA ALA A 94 20.33 -11.92 12.95
C ALA A 94 21.86 -12.05 12.87
N ARG A 95 22.39 -12.62 11.79
CA ARG A 95 23.83 -12.67 11.49
C ARG A 95 24.12 -12.08 10.12
#